data_AF-A0A9E4EBF0-F1
#
_entry.id   AF-A0A9E4EBF0-F1
#
_cell.length_a   1.000
_cell.length_b   1.000
_cell.length_c   1.000
_cell.angle_alpha   90.00
_cell.angle_beta   90.00
_cell.angle_gamma   90.00
#
_symmetry.space_group_name_H-M   'P 1'
#
loop_
_entity.id
_entity.type
_entity.pdbx_description
1 polymer ?
#
loop_
_entity_poly.entity_id
_entity_poly.type
_entity_poly.pdbx_seq_one_letter_code
_entity_poly.pdbx_strand_id
1 'polypeptide(L)'
;MLMTAVLVMFMACGFSMLESGMVRAKNTAEILTKNVALYAIACIMYLFVGYHIMYLGGADGGGVLPSFGLLIDSTYSARADYFFQVVFVATAMSIVSGAVAERMKLWAFLIFAVVLTGFIYPIQGMWKWGGGFLDENGFLDFAGSGVVHLCGAVAAFTGVLFLGARRGKYGPSGEVHALPGCNMPLATLGMFILWFGWFGFNGGSELIISNFEEANVVAQIFVNTNIAACGGLIVALVLARAV
;
A
#
# COMPACT_ATOMS: atom_id res chain seq x y z
N MET A 1 16.23 -7.91 4.14
CA MET A 1 15.64 -7.00 3.15
C MET A 1 15.05 -7.68 1.91
N LEU A 2 15.82 -8.38 1.05
CA LEU A 2 15.22 -8.95 -0.17
C LEU A 2 14.16 -10.03 0.11
N MET A 3 14.41 -10.92 1.08
CA MET A 3 13.40 -11.92 1.47
C MET A 3 12.14 -11.28 2.05
N THR A 4 12.29 -10.22 2.86
CA THR A 4 11.14 -9.47 3.39
C THR A 4 10.40 -8.74 2.27
N ALA A 5 11.11 -8.19 1.26
CA ALA A 5 10.49 -7.62 0.06
C ALA A 5 9.66 -8.66 -0.73
N VAL A 6 10.14 -9.91 -0.84
CA VAL A 6 9.37 -11.00 -1.49
C VAL A 6 8.09 -11.32 -0.72
N LEU A 7 8.13 -11.31 0.62
CA LEU A 7 6.92 -11.46 1.46
C LEU A 7 5.92 -10.33 1.21
N VAL A 8 6.40 -9.09 1.09
CA VAL A 8 5.55 -7.93 0.77
C VAL A 8 5.02 -8.00 -0.66
N MET A 9 5.83 -8.40 -1.64
CA MET A 9 5.37 -8.65 -3.00
C MET A 9 4.23 -9.66 -3.02
N PHE A 10 4.27 -10.70 -2.17
CA PHE A 10 3.20 -11.68 -2.06
C PHE A 10 1.88 -11.08 -1.53
N MET A 11 1.90 -9.90 -0.88
CA MET A 11 0.68 -9.15 -0.55
C MET A 11 -0.11 -8.75 -1.80
N ALA A 12 0.51 -8.62 -2.98
CA ALA A 12 -0.21 -8.38 -4.23
C ALA A 12 -1.21 -9.52 -4.55
N CYS A 13 -0.86 -10.77 -4.23
CA CYS A 13 -1.79 -11.89 -4.28
C CYS A 13 -2.90 -11.73 -3.21
N GLY A 14 -2.54 -11.30 -2.01
CA GLY A 14 -3.47 -11.01 -0.92
C GLY A 14 -4.52 -9.97 -1.30
N PHE A 15 -4.11 -8.82 -1.84
CA PHE A 15 -5.02 -7.78 -2.36
C PHE A 15 -5.91 -8.32 -3.49
N SER A 16 -5.33 -9.04 -4.45
CA SER A 16 -6.09 -9.63 -5.55
C SER A 16 -7.20 -10.56 -5.06
N MET A 17 -6.91 -11.43 -4.09
CA MET A 17 -7.88 -12.37 -3.51
C MET A 17 -8.91 -11.66 -2.62
N LEU A 18 -8.46 -10.71 -1.79
CA LEU A 18 -9.34 -9.92 -0.93
C LEU A 18 -10.35 -9.13 -1.77
N GLU A 19 -9.87 -8.37 -2.75
CA GLU A 19 -10.72 -7.53 -3.59
C GLU A 19 -11.64 -8.36 -4.48
N SER A 20 -11.12 -9.41 -5.13
CA SER A 20 -11.95 -10.28 -5.99
C SER A 20 -13.03 -11.03 -5.21
N GLY A 21 -12.78 -11.41 -3.96
CA GLY A 21 -13.79 -12.00 -3.08
C GLY A 21 -14.85 -11.01 -2.59
N MET A 22 -14.49 -9.73 -2.45
CA MET A 22 -15.36 -8.67 -1.91
C MET A 22 -16.15 -7.88 -2.97
N VAL A 23 -15.82 -7.99 -4.25
CA VAL A 23 -16.64 -7.44 -5.34
C VAL A 23 -17.76 -8.40 -5.76
N ARG A 24 -18.72 -7.91 -6.57
CA ARG A 24 -19.70 -8.78 -7.23
C ARG A 24 -19.02 -9.57 -8.35
N ALA A 25 -19.45 -10.82 -8.55
CA ALA A 25 -18.82 -11.77 -9.48
C ALA A 25 -18.60 -11.22 -10.91
N LYS A 26 -19.53 -10.40 -11.41
CA LYS A 26 -19.42 -9.77 -12.73
C LYS A 26 -18.22 -8.80 -12.89
N ASN A 27 -17.63 -8.35 -11.78
CA ASN A 27 -16.52 -7.40 -11.74
C ASN A 27 -15.18 -8.07 -11.40
N THR A 28 -15.15 -9.40 -11.19
CA THR A 28 -13.96 -10.14 -10.78
C THR A 28 -12.83 -10.04 -11.81
N ALA A 29 -13.13 -10.14 -13.11
CA ALA A 29 -12.11 -10.03 -14.15
C ALA A 29 -11.45 -8.64 -14.14
N GLU A 30 -12.26 -7.57 -14.03
CA GLU A 30 -11.76 -6.19 -14.01
C GLU A 30 -10.85 -5.93 -12.82
N ILE A 31 -11.23 -6.37 -11.61
CA ILE A 31 -10.44 -6.11 -10.41
C ILE A 31 -9.11 -6.88 -10.41
N LEU A 32 -9.09 -8.10 -10.95
CA LEU A 32 -7.86 -8.86 -11.13
C LEU A 32 -6.94 -8.19 -12.16
N THR A 33 -7.49 -7.71 -13.28
CA THR A 33 -6.72 -6.94 -14.27
C THR A 33 -6.13 -5.68 -13.66
N LYS A 34 -6.89 -4.95 -12.83
CA LYS A 34 -6.39 -3.77 -12.11
C LYS A 34 -5.21 -4.12 -11.20
N ASN A 35 -5.31 -5.18 -10.41
CA ASN A 35 -4.26 -5.60 -9.48
C ASN A 35 -2.95 -6.00 -10.20
N VAL A 36 -3.03 -6.74 -11.31
CA VAL A 36 -1.82 -7.12 -12.05
C VAL A 36 -1.21 -5.91 -12.77
N ALA A 37 -2.05 -5.10 -13.43
CA ALA A 37 -1.58 -3.96 -14.20
C ALA A 37 -1.03 -2.83 -13.30
N LEU A 38 -1.66 -2.55 -12.15
CA LEU A 38 -1.15 -1.55 -11.21
C LEU A 38 0.22 -1.96 -10.68
N TYR A 39 0.45 -3.24 -10.41
CA TYR A 39 1.72 -3.72 -9.85
C TYR A 39 2.84 -3.53 -10.88
N ALA A 40 2.59 -3.90 -12.13
CA ALA A 40 3.54 -3.66 -13.22
C ALA A 40 3.85 -2.16 -13.42
N ILE A 41 2.81 -1.31 -13.41
CA ILE A 41 2.96 0.15 -13.53
C ILE A 41 3.77 0.71 -12.36
N ALA A 42 3.46 0.31 -11.13
CA ALA A 42 4.17 0.74 -9.93
C ALA A 42 5.66 0.41 -10.02
N CYS A 43 5.99 -0.83 -10.45
CA CYS A 43 7.37 -1.23 -10.67
C CYS A 43 8.08 -0.35 -11.70
N ILE A 44 7.47 -0.11 -12.86
CA ILE A 44 8.09 0.68 -13.92
C ILE A 44 8.24 2.15 -13.49
N MET A 45 7.19 2.77 -12.98
CA MET A 45 7.18 4.20 -12.66
C MET A 45 8.08 4.52 -11.48
N TYR A 46 8.08 3.65 -10.47
CA TYR A 46 8.95 3.86 -9.32
C TYR A 46 10.43 3.66 -9.70
N LEU A 47 10.77 2.69 -10.56
CA LEU A 47 12.13 2.55 -11.07
C LEU A 47 12.55 3.75 -11.93
N PHE A 48 11.67 4.18 -12.83
CA PHE A 48 12.01 5.17 -13.84
C PHE A 48 12.18 6.56 -13.23
N VAL A 49 11.33 6.96 -12.28
CA VAL A 49 11.34 8.31 -11.71
C VAL A 49 11.10 8.33 -10.19
N GLY A 50 10.23 7.46 -9.67
CA GLY A 50 9.76 7.57 -8.28
C GLY A 50 10.84 7.37 -7.22
N TYR A 51 11.73 6.40 -7.37
CA TYR A 51 12.83 6.15 -6.44
C TYR A 51 13.80 7.34 -6.41
N HIS A 52 14.05 7.97 -7.55
CA HIS A 52 14.90 9.14 -7.61
C HIS A 52 14.28 10.30 -6.82
N ILE A 53 13.01 10.61 -7.08
CA ILE A 53 12.26 11.64 -6.35
C ILE A 53 12.30 11.37 -4.83
N MET A 54 12.13 10.11 -4.43
CA MET A 54 11.99 9.77 -3.02
C MET A 54 13.31 9.75 -2.25
N TYR A 55 14.41 9.29 -2.86
CA TYR A 55 15.64 8.96 -2.12
C TYR A 55 16.93 9.57 -2.70
N LEU A 56 16.99 9.90 -3.99
CA LEU A 56 18.25 10.32 -4.64
C LEU A 56 18.33 11.82 -4.91
N GLY A 57 17.18 12.46 -5.13
CA GLY A 57 17.13 13.85 -5.54
C GLY A 57 17.59 14.85 -4.47
N GLY A 58 17.64 14.42 -3.21
CA GLY A 58 17.66 15.34 -2.07
C GLY A 58 16.35 16.14 -2.00
N ALA A 59 16.19 16.88 -0.91
CA ALA A 59 15.00 17.69 -0.69
C ALA A 59 15.38 19.18 -0.72
N ASP A 60 15.17 19.81 -1.87
CA ASP A 60 15.41 21.24 -2.06
C ASP A 60 14.36 22.08 -1.33
N GLY A 61 14.67 23.36 -1.09
CA GLY A 61 13.72 24.29 -0.48
C GLY A 61 13.36 23.96 0.98
N GLY A 62 14.31 23.41 1.74
CA GLY A 62 14.14 23.09 3.16
C GLY A 62 13.39 21.77 3.39
N GLY A 63 13.64 20.75 2.57
CA GLY A 63 13.04 19.43 2.80
C GLY A 63 11.70 19.19 2.10
N VAL A 64 11.19 20.15 1.29
CA VAL A 64 9.81 20.16 0.80
C VAL A 64 9.70 19.84 -0.69
N LEU A 65 10.58 20.42 -1.52
CA LEU A 65 10.50 20.27 -2.97
C LEU A 65 11.32 19.06 -3.43
N PRO A 66 10.75 18.22 -4.30
CA PRO A 66 11.49 17.11 -4.88
C PRO A 66 12.48 17.61 -5.93
N SER A 67 13.59 16.90 -6.05
CA SER A 67 14.41 16.94 -7.27
C SER A 67 14.01 15.83 -8.21
N PHE A 68 14.10 16.10 -9.52
CA PHE A 68 13.69 15.19 -10.57
C PHE A 68 14.90 14.59 -11.27
N GLY A 69 14.85 13.28 -11.47
CA GLY A 69 15.85 12.52 -12.18
C GLY A 69 15.28 11.17 -12.59
N LEU A 70 16.09 10.41 -13.32
CA LEU A 70 15.67 9.14 -13.89
C LEU A 70 16.59 8.01 -13.45
N LEU A 71 16.00 6.84 -13.27
CA LEU A 71 16.67 5.58 -12.95
C LEU A 71 17.46 5.61 -11.63
N ILE A 72 17.81 4.41 -11.17
CA ILE A 72 18.62 4.21 -9.98
C ILE A 72 20.09 3.98 -10.37
N ASP A 73 20.99 4.32 -9.45
CA ASP A 73 22.40 3.94 -9.53
C ASP A 73 22.57 2.40 -9.59
N SER A 74 23.65 1.97 -10.22
CA SER A 74 24.08 0.59 -10.40
C SER A 74 24.62 -0.13 -9.15
N THR A 75 24.64 0.51 -7.98
CA THR A 75 25.11 -0.15 -6.74
C THR A 75 24.18 -1.26 -6.27
N TYR A 76 24.76 -2.27 -5.59
CA TYR A 76 23.99 -3.38 -5.02
C TYR A 76 22.96 -2.91 -4.00
N SER A 77 23.35 -2.00 -3.09
CA SER A 77 22.47 -1.46 -2.05
C SER A 77 21.28 -0.72 -2.64
N ALA A 78 21.49 0.16 -3.64
CA ALA A 78 20.40 0.90 -4.27
C ALA A 78 19.38 -0.03 -4.96
N ARG A 79 19.84 -1.10 -5.61
CA ARG A 79 18.94 -2.08 -6.25
C ARG A 79 18.13 -2.88 -5.23
N ALA A 80 18.77 -3.25 -4.11
CA ALA A 80 18.10 -3.99 -3.06
C ALA A 80 17.06 -3.13 -2.33
N ASP A 81 17.40 -1.87 -2.04
CA ASP A 81 16.47 -0.92 -1.42
C ASP A 81 15.33 -0.58 -2.39
N TYR A 82 15.62 -0.29 -3.67
CA TYR A 82 14.58 -0.13 -4.68
C TYR A 82 13.57 -1.28 -4.68
N PHE A 83 14.03 -2.54 -4.66
CA PHE A 83 13.11 -3.69 -4.65
C PHE A 83 12.28 -3.78 -3.36
N PHE A 84 12.84 -3.35 -2.21
CA PHE A 84 12.08 -3.27 -0.98
C PHE A 84 11.08 -2.12 -0.98
N GLN A 85 11.41 -0.97 -1.56
CA GLN A 85 10.56 0.21 -1.58
C GLN A 85 9.46 0.14 -2.64
N VAL A 86 9.72 -0.52 -3.78
CA VAL A 86 8.75 -0.61 -4.88
C VAL A 86 7.49 -1.39 -4.50
N VAL A 87 7.63 -2.37 -3.59
CA VAL A 87 6.49 -3.14 -3.10
C VAL A 87 5.62 -2.34 -2.12
N PHE A 88 6.16 -1.27 -1.51
CA PHE A 88 5.41 -0.35 -0.64
C PHE A 88 4.57 0.63 -1.47
N VAL A 89 5.14 1.24 -2.52
CA VAL A 89 4.36 2.09 -3.43
C VAL A 89 3.28 1.30 -4.18
N ALA A 90 3.55 0.05 -4.55
CA ALA A 90 2.54 -0.84 -5.11
C ALA A 90 1.41 -1.10 -4.10
N THR A 91 1.74 -1.29 -2.82
CA THR A 91 0.77 -1.44 -1.72
C THR A 91 -0.11 -0.19 -1.56
N ALA A 92 0.48 1.02 -1.59
CA ALA A 92 -0.28 2.27 -1.54
C ALA A 92 -1.29 2.37 -2.70
N MET A 93 -0.89 1.97 -3.91
CA MET A 93 -1.77 1.98 -5.08
C MET A 93 -2.87 0.90 -5.00
N SER A 94 -2.58 -0.28 -4.44
CA SER A 94 -3.58 -1.33 -4.23
C SER A 94 -4.71 -0.89 -3.30
N ILE A 95 -4.44 -0.07 -2.28
CA ILE A 95 -5.49 0.49 -1.40
C ILE A 95 -6.55 1.25 -2.23
N VAL A 96 -6.12 1.98 -3.26
CA VAL A 96 -7.01 2.73 -4.15
C VAL A 96 -7.86 1.78 -5.01
N SER A 97 -7.29 0.67 -5.48
CA SER A 97 -7.98 -0.34 -6.31
C SER A 97 -9.28 -0.82 -5.67
N GLY A 98 -9.21 -1.34 -4.45
CA GLY A 98 -10.38 -1.85 -3.73
C GLY A 98 -11.45 -0.77 -3.47
N ALA A 99 -11.05 0.45 -3.15
CA ALA A 99 -11.98 1.54 -2.83
C ALA A 99 -12.82 2.00 -4.04
N VAL A 100 -12.20 2.05 -5.22
CA VAL A 100 -12.81 2.50 -6.47
C VAL A 100 -13.38 1.36 -7.32
N ALA A 101 -13.35 0.13 -6.79
CA ALA A 101 -13.84 -1.06 -7.45
C ALA A 101 -15.29 -0.92 -7.96
N GLU A 102 -15.58 -1.66 -9.04
CA GLU A 102 -16.89 -1.78 -9.71
C GLU A 102 -17.44 -0.54 -10.41
N ARG A 103 -16.74 0.62 -10.38
CA ARG A 103 -17.27 1.87 -10.97
C ARG A 103 -16.24 2.79 -11.63
N MET A 104 -14.95 2.66 -11.33
CA MET A 104 -13.91 3.39 -12.05
C MET A 104 -13.51 2.66 -13.33
N LYS A 105 -13.49 3.36 -14.48
CA LYS A 105 -13.01 2.80 -15.75
C LYS A 105 -11.53 2.37 -15.64
N LEU A 106 -11.18 1.22 -16.22
CA LEU A 106 -9.82 0.66 -16.16
C LEU A 106 -8.74 1.65 -16.57
N TRP A 107 -8.85 2.30 -17.73
CA TRP A 107 -7.81 3.23 -18.20
C TRP A 107 -7.65 4.47 -17.31
N ALA A 108 -8.73 5.00 -16.76
CA ALA A 108 -8.64 6.09 -15.79
C ALA A 108 -7.86 5.65 -14.54
N PHE A 109 -8.10 4.42 -14.09
CA PHE A 109 -7.37 3.83 -12.97
C PHE A 109 -5.88 3.63 -13.28
N LEU A 110 -5.53 3.13 -14.48
CA LEU A 110 -4.13 2.92 -14.87
C LEU A 110 -3.37 4.24 -15.02
N ILE A 111 -4.00 5.27 -15.59
CA ILE A 111 -3.41 6.62 -15.65
C ILE A 111 -3.17 7.16 -14.24
N PHE A 112 -4.14 6.97 -13.34
CA PHE A 112 -3.96 7.38 -11.94
C PHE A 112 -2.83 6.59 -11.26
N ALA A 113 -2.68 5.30 -11.55
CA ALA A 113 -1.56 4.50 -11.05
C ALA A 113 -0.21 5.07 -11.49
N VAL A 114 -0.08 5.51 -12.75
CA VAL A 114 1.14 6.18 -13.24
C VAL A 114 1.43 7.44 -12.40
N VAL A 115 0.42 8.28 -12.18
CA VAL A 115 0.58 9.54 -11.44
C VAL A 115 0.89 9.30 -9.96
N LEU A 116 0.16 8.41 -9.30
CA LEU A 116 0.33 8.13 -7.88
C LEU A 116 1.72 7.54 -7.62
N THR A 117 2.09 6.50 -8.37
CA THR A 117 3.31 5.72 -8.11
C THR A 117 4.58 6.43 -8.61
N GLY A 118 4.47 7.25 -9.65
CA GLY A 118 5.57 8.04 -10.19
C GLY A 118 5.81 9.38 -9.50
N PHE A 119 4.77 10.00 -8.91
CA PHE A 119 4.86 11.38 -8.40
C PHE A 119 4.26 11.57 -7.02
N ILE A 120 2.97 11.31 -6.80
CA ILE A 120 2.31 11.68 -5.53
C ILE A 120 2.96 10.94 -4.35
N TYR A 121 3.04 9.61 -4.43
CA TYR A 121 3.63 8.76 -3.39
C TYR A 121 5.11 9.10 -3.13
N PRO A 122 6.00 9.15 -4.14
CA PRO A 122 7.41 9.41 -3.87
C PRO A 122 7.69 10.83 -3.37
N ILE A 123 6.92 11.85 -3.80
CA ILE A 123 7.08 13.22 -3.29
C ILE A 123 6.75 13.29 -1.80
N GLN A 124 5.60 12.77 -1.37
CA GLN A 124 5.28 12.79 0.05
C GLN A 124 6.16 11.83 0.86
N GLY A 125 6.59 10.74 0.24
CA GLY A 125 7.51 9.77 0.85
C GLY A 125 8.87 10.39 1.12
N MET A 126 9.37 11.25 0.22
CA MET A 126 10.60 12.00 0.41
C MET A 126 10.57 12.83 1.70
N TRP A 127 9.42 13.45 2.02
CA TRP A 127 9.29 14.28 3.22
C TRP A 127 9.65 13.55 4.51
N LYS A 128 9.40 12.23 4.58
CA LYS A 128 9.67 11.42 5.78
C LYS A 128 10.80 10.40 5.63
N TRP A 129 10.89 9.66 4.52
CA TRP A 129 11.91 8.63 4.33
C TRP A 129 13.09 9.09 3.45
N GLY A 130 12.93 10.19 2.72
CA GLY A 130 13.99 10.80 1.91
C GLY A 130 14.83 11.86 2.61
N GLY A 131 14.69 12.02 3.94
CA GLY A 131 15.37 13.06 4.70
C GLY A 131 14.77 14.47 4.54
N GLY A 132 13.49 14.57 4.16
CA GLY A 132 12.80 15.85 4.05
C GLY A 132 12.29 16.42 5.38
N PHE A 133 11.45 17.46 5.29
CA PHE A 133 11.10 18.27 6.45
C PHE A 133 10.35 17.51 7.56
N LEU A 134 9.55 16.48 7.24
CA LEU A 134 8.86 15.71 8.29
C LEU A 134 9.87 14.90 9.09
N ASP A 135 10.90 14.37 8.44
CA ASP A 135 11.98 13.66 9.11
C ASP A 135 12.75 14.58 10.06
N GLU A 136 13.16 15.75 9.57
CA GLU A 136 13.89 16.76 10.35
C GLU A 136 13.08 17.29 11.55
N ASN A 137 11.75 17.32 11.45
CA ASN A 137 10.85 17.74 12.53
C ASN A 137 10.44 16.58 13.47
N GLY A 138 11.05 15.39 13.34
CA GLY A 138 10.85 14.27 14.25
C GLY A 138 9.55 13.49 14.05
N PHE A 139 8.91 13.58 12.88
CA PHE A 139 7.77 12.72 12.56
C PHE A 139 8.22 11.25 12.54
N LEU A 140 7.48 10.38 13.23
CA LEU A 140 7.79 8.95 13.31
C LEU A 140 6.84 8.14 12.44
N ASP A 141 7.39 7.46 11.44
CA ASP A 141 6.68 6.49 10.63
C ASP A 141 7.62 5.34 10.26
N PHE A 142 7.52 4.26 11.02
CA PHE A 142 8.47 3.14 10.96
C PHE A 142 8.34 2.31 9.68
N ALA A 143 7.11 1.90 9.34
CA ALA A 143 6.84 1.03 8.21
C ALA A 143 5.82 1.62 7.22
N GLY A 144 5.34 2.84 7.39
CA GLY A 144 4.54 3.52 6.37
C GLY A 144 3.06 3.60 6.72
N SER A 145 2.72 3.76 8.00
CA SER A 145 1.34 4.09 8.39
C SER A 145 0.87 5.40 7.75
N GLY A 146 1.75 6.39 7.69
CA GLY A 146 1.55 7.63 6.95
C GLY A 146 1.91 7.47 5.47
N VAL A 147 3.17 7.13 5.21
CA VAL A 147 3.77 7.14 3.87
C VAL A 147 3.05 6.20 2.90
N VAL A 148 2.60 5.02 3.35
CA VAL A 148 1.88 4.04 2.51
C VAL A 148 0.39 4.09 2.74
N HIS A 149 -0.05 3.80 3.97
CA HIS A 149 -1.45 3.53 4.23
C HIS A 149 -2.31 4.81 4.21
N LEU A 150 -1.87 5.88 4.88
CA LEU A 150 -2.59 7.15 4.84
C LEU A 150 -2.56 7.77 3.44
N CYS A 151 -1.41 7.75 2.75
CA CYS A 151 -1.31 8.22 1.36
C CYS A 151 -2.33 7.50 0.46
N GLY A 152 -2.35 6.16 0.49
CA GLY A 152 -3.31 5.35 -0.25
C GLY A 152 -4.76 5.61 0.18
N ALA A 153 -5.02 5.76 1.47
CA ALA A 153 -6.35 6.03 2.01
C ALA A 153 -6.88 7.41 1.60
N VAL A 154 -6.07 8.47 1.61
CA VAL A 154 -6.47 9.82 1.19
C VAL A 154 -6.69 9.87 -0.32
N ALA A 155 -5.85 9.20 -1.11
CA ALA A 155 -6.06 9.04 -2.55
C ALA A 155 -7.36 8.28 -2.84
N ALA A 156 -7.61 7.18 -2.15
CA ALA A 156 -8.82 6.38 -2.25
C ALA A 156 -10.07 7.20 -1.85
N PHE A 157 -10.02 7.88 -0.71
CA PHE A 157 -11.10 8.74 -0.22
C PHE A 157 -11.44 9.83 -1.25
N THR A 158 -10.43 10.53 -1.76
CA THR A 158 -10.60 11.55 -2.80
C THR A 158 -11.23 10.95 -4.06
N GLY A 159 -10.73 9.80 -4.54
CA GLY A 159 -11.31 9.09 -5.68
C GLY A 159 -12.78 8.72 -5.46
N VAL A 160 -13.15 8.25 -4.26
CA VAL A 160 -14.53 7.90 -3.92
C VAL A 160 -15.43 9.14 -3.84
N LEU A 161 -14.93 10.30 -3.37
CA LEU A 161 -15.70 11.54 -3.36
C LEU A 161 -16.12 11.98 -4.77
N PHE A 162 -15.22 11.85 -5.75
CA PHE A 162 -15.52 12.20 -7.14
C PHE A 162 -16.31 11.12 -7.89
N LEU A 163 -16.06 9.84 -7.62
CA LEU A 163 -16.79 8.72 -8.25
C LEU A 163 -18.20 8.54 -7.70
N GLY A 164 -18.42 8.90 -6.43
CA GLY A 164 -19.67 8.67 -5.72
C GLY A 164 -19.91 7.21 -5.33
N ALA A 165 -21.12 6.97 -4.84
CA ALA A 165 -21.56 5.68 -4.35
C ALA A 165 -21.77 4.66 -5.49
N ARG A 166 -21.56 3.37 -5.18
CA ARG A 166 -21.91 2.28 -6.10
C ARG A 166 -23.41 2.29 -6.38
N ARG A 167 -23.79 2.07 -7.65
CA ARG A 167 -25.19 1.96 -8.05
C ARG A 167 -25.89 0.88 -7.22
N GLY A 168 -27.01 1.26 -6.60
CA GLY A 168 -27.82 0.40 -5.73
C GLY A 168 -27.35 0.33 -4.27
N LYS A 169 -26.26 1.03 -3.89
CA LYS A 169 -25.78 1.06 -2.49
C LYS A 169 -26.71 1.85 -1.56
N TYR A 170 -27.27 2.95 -2.06
CA TYR A 170 -28.19 3.82 -1.34
C TYR A 170 -29.52 3.94 -2.09
N GLY A 171 -30.64 3.81 -1.38
CA GLY A 171 -31.98 4.02 -1.91
C GLY A 171 -32.41 5.50 -1.91
N PRO A 172 -33.57 5.83 -2.51
CA PRO A 172 -34.06 7.21 -2.60
C PRO A 172 -34.28 7.89 -1.24
N SER A 173 -34.52 7.14 -0.17
CA SER A 173 -34.74 7.66 1.19
C SER A 173 -33.50 7.53 2.07
N GLY A 174 -32.34 7.20 1.48
CA GLY A 174 -31.08 7.01 2.20
C GLY A 174 -30.88 5.60 2.77
N GLU A 175 -31.72 4.63 2.39
CA GLU A 175 -31.58 3.24 2.85
C GLU A 175 -30.22 2.67 2.43
N VAL A 176 -29.55 1.98 3.36
CA VAL A 176 -28.25 1.35 3.06
C VAL A 176 -28.48 -0.08 2.62
N HIS A 177 -28.19 -0.38 1.35
CA HIS A 177 -28.24 -1.75 0.84
C HIS A 177 -26.88 -2.43 0.95
N ALA A 178 -26.87 -3.67 1.41
CA ALA A 178 -25.66 -4.49 1.36
C ALA A 178 -25.34 -4.86 -0.09
N LEU A 179 -24.06 -4.73 -0.47
CA LEU A 179 -23.54 -5.25 -1.72
C LEU A 179 -22.53 -6.34 -1.36
N PRO A 180 -23.01 -7.59 -1.11
CA PRO A 180 -22.15 -8.65 -0.62
C PRO A 180 -21.10 -9.04 -1.67
N GLY A 181 -19.93 -9.45 -1.18
CA GLY A 181 -18.88 -10.04 -2.01
C GLY A 181 -19.30 -11.39 -2.58
N CYS A 182 -18.69 -11.79 -3.69
CA CYS A 182 -19.04 -13.05 -4.35
C CYS A 182 -18.32 -14.29 -3.81
N ASN A 183 -17.24 -14.14 -3.02
CA ASN A 183 -16.48 -15.28 -2.53
C ASN A 183 -15.76 -14.96 -1.20
N MET A 184 -16.45 -15.20 -0.08
CA MET A 184 -15.89 -14.97 1.26
C MET A 184 -14.67 -15.84 1.58
N PRO A 185 -14.61 -17.14 1.22
CA PRO A 185 -13.38 -17.92 1.37
C PRO A 185 -12.16 -17.29 0.69
N LEU A 186 -12.33 -16.76 -0.52
CA LEU A 186 -11.27 -16.06 -1.24
C LEU A 186 -10.87 -14.75 -0.56
N ALA A 187 -11.86 -13.99 -0.07
CA ALA A 187 -11.60 -12.78 0.70
C ALA A 187 -10.80 -13.06 1.98
N THR A 188 -11.18 -14.13 2.71
CA THR A 188 -10.50 -14.58 3.92
C THR A 188 -9.08 -15.07 3.63
N LEU A 189 -8.87 -15.81 2.54
CA LEU A 189 -7.53 -16.22 2.12
C LEU A 189 -6.65 -15.02 1.80
N GLY A 190 -7.21 -14.03 1.09
CA GLY A 190 -6.52 -12.76 0.83
C GLY A 190 -6.09 -12.04 2.11
N MET A 191 -6.98 -11.96 3.10
CA MET A 191 -6.67 -11.38 4.42
C MET A 191 -5.49 -12.10 5.11
N PHE A 192 -5.48 -13.43 5.14
CA PHE A 192 -4.35 -14.18 5.74
C PHE A 192 -3.04 -13.99 4.98
N ILE A 193 -3.08 -13.90 3.65
CA ILE A 193 -1.89 -13.60 2.85
C ILE A 193 -1.36 -12.19 3.15
N LEU A 194 -2.25 -11.20 3.31
CA LEU A 194 -1.85 -9.85 3.72
C LEU A 194 -1.21 -9.85 5.11
N TRP A 195 -1.79 -10.55 6.09
CA TRP A 195 -1.19 -10.71 7.42
C TRP A 195 0.20 -11.34 7.32
N PHE A 196 0.35 -12.44 6.57
CA PHE A 196 1.64 -13.08 6.33
C PHE A 196 2.67 -12.13 5.71
N GLY A 197 2.29 -11.39 4.67
CA GLY A 197 3.18 -10.43 4.02
C GLY A 197 3.55 -9.25 4.93
N TRP A 198 2.69 -8.89 5.88
CA TRP A 198 2.92 -7.80 6.84
C TRP A 198 4.13 -8.04 7.75
N PHE A 199 4.50 -9.31 7.98
CA PHE A 199 5.76 -9.63 8.67
C PHE A 199 6.98 -9.18 7.88
N GLY A 200 6.95 -9.30 6.55
CA GLY A 200 7.97 -8.72 5.67
C GLY A 200 7.89 -7.21 5.61
N PHE A 201 6.68 -6.64 5.65
CA PHE A 201 6.43 -5.21 5.58
C PHE A 201 7.04 -4.50 6.79
N ASN A 202 6.60 -4.87 8.00
CA ASN A 202 7.10 -4.24 9.22
C ASN A 202 8.50 -4.73 9.57
N GLY A 203 8.75 -6.04 9.56
CA GLY A 203 10.04 -6.58 9.97
C GLY A 203 11.18 -6.25 9.02
N GLY A 204 10.87 -6.06 7.74
CA GLY A 204 11.85 -5.58 6.75
C GLY A 204 12.24 -4.12 6.94
N SER A 205 11.40 -3.30 7.59
CA SER A 205 11.64 -1.88 7.84
C SER A 205 12.71 -1.60 8.91
N GLU A 206 13.25 -2.64 9.56
CA GLU A 206 14.52 -2.52 10.30
C GLU A 206 15.71 -2.28 9.34
N LEU A 207 15.55 -2.60 8.06
CA LEU A 207 16.50 -2.42 6.94
C LEU A 207 17.77 -3.28 7.03
N ILE A 208 18.29 -3.54 8.23
CA ILE A 208 19.54 -4.26 8.45
C ILE A 208 19.49 -5.15 9.70
N ILE A 209 20.17 -6.30 9.62
CA ILE A 209 20.50 -7.12 10.80
C ILE A 209 22.02 -7.30 10.76
N SER A 210 22.75 -6.47 11.50
CA SER A 210 24.21 -6.50 11.55
C SER A 210 24.78 -7.04 12.87
N ASN A 211 23.94 -7.13 13.90
CA ASN A 211 24.33 -7.53 15.25
C ASN A 211 23.14 -8.19 16.00
N PHE A 212 23.38 -8.59 17.25
CA PHE A 212 22.38 -9.26 18.09
C PHE A 212 21.23 -8.35 18.52
N GLU A 213 21.49 -7.05 18.70
CA GLU A 213 20.47 -6.07 19.08
C GLU A 213 19.42 -5.94 17.97
N GLU A 214 19.85 -5.75 16.71
CA GLU A 214 18.90 -5.65 15.58
C GLU A 214 18.12 -6.93 15.35
N ALA A 215 18.74 -8.09 15.59
CA ALA A 215 18.02 -9.36 15.53
C ALA A 215 16.88 -9.43 16.56
N ASN A 216 17.09 -8.90 17.77
CA ASN A 216 16.05 -8.82 18.80
C ASN A 216 14.98 -7.80 18.44
N VAL A 217 15.35 -6.66 17.85
CA VAL A 217 14.40 -5.64 17.38
C VAL A 217 13.47 -6.24 16.32
N VAL A 218 14.00 -6.94 15.32
CA VAL A 218 13.17 -7.64 14.30
C VAL A 218 12.23 -8.66 14.95
N ALA A 219 12.70 -9.44 15.93
CA ALA A 219 11.84 -10.38 16.66
C ALA A 219 10.69 -9.66 17.39
N GLN A 220 10.99 -8.53 18.06
CA GLN A 220 9.98 -7.71 18.74
C GLN A 220 8.97 -7.13 17.73
N ILE A 221 9.42 -6.67 16.56
CA ILE A 221 8.54 -6.14 15.51
C ILE A 221 7.55 -7.22 15.04
N PHE A 222 7.99 -8.46 14.87
CA PHE A 222 7.11 -9.57 14.48
C PHE A 222 6.05 -9.86 15.55
N VAL A 223 6.44 -9.89 16.83
CA VAL A 223 5.50 -10.08 17.95
C VAL A 223 4.47 -8.95 17.98
N ASN A 224 4.92 -7.70 17.86
CA ASN A 224 4.05 -6.53 17.86
C ASN A 224 3.08 -6.53 16.67
N THR A 225 3.57 -6.88 15.48
CA THR A 225 2.74 -7.01 14.27
C THR A 225 1.64 -8.05 14.47
N ASN A 226 1.99 -9.22 15.01
CA ASN A 226 1.04 -10.30 15.22
C ASN A 226 -0.02 -9.95 16.28
N ILE A 227 0.41 -9.42 17.43
CA ILE A 227 -0.52 -9.13 18.53
C ILE A 227 -1.43 -7.94 18.20
N ALA A 228 -0.97 -6.97 17.39
CA ALA A 228 -1.82 -5.89 16.88
C ALA A 228 -2.93 -6.42 15.97
N ALA A 229 -2.61 -7.33 15.04
CA ALA A 229 -3.60 -7.96 14.17
C ALA A 229 -4.61 -8.80 14.96
N CYS A 230 -4.14 -9.61 15.92
CA CYS A 230 -5.00 -10.37 16.84
C CYS A 230 -5.93 -9.45 17.65
N GLY A 231 -5.39 -8.39 18.25
CA GLY A 231 -6.15 -7.43 19.05
C GLY A 231 -7.24 -6.74 18.23
N GLY A 232 -6.90 -6.27 17.03
CA GLY A 232 -7.85 -5.65 16.10
C GLY A 232 -9.00 -6.61 15.71
N LEU A 233 -8.68 -7.86 15.39
CA LEU A 233 -9.67 -8.88 15.07
C LEU A 233 -10.60 -9.17 16.25
N ILE A 234 -10.06 -9.38 17.45
CA ILE A 234 -10.86 -9.68 18.65
C ILE A 234 -11.79 -8.51 18.98
N VAL A 235 -11.29 -7.27 18.94
CA VAL A 235 -12.11 -6.07 19.16
C VAL A 235 -13.21 -5.96 18.10
N ALA A 236 -12.90 -6.20 16.82
CA ALA A 236 -13.89 -6.19 15.75
C ALA A 236 -15.00 -7.24 15.96
N LEU A 237 -14.64 -8.45 16.40
CA LEU A 237 -15.61 -9.52 16.69
C LEU A 237 -16.51 -9.16 17.87
N VAL A 238 -15.95 -8.59 18.94
CA VAL A 238 -16.73 -8.14 20.11
C VAL A 238 -17.71 -7.04 19.70
N LEU A 239 -17.26 -6.04 18.96
CA LEU A 239 -18.12 -4.94 18.50
C LEU A 239 -19.19 -5.41 17.52
N ALA A 240 -18.86 -6.31 16.59
CA ALA A 240 -19.82 -6.86 15.64
C ALA A 240 -20.93 -7.71 16.29
N ARG A 241 -20.71 -8.19 17.52
CA ARG A 241 -21.71 -8.92 18.31
C ARG A 241 -22.50 -8.05 19.28
N ALA A 242 -21.93 -6.91 19.68
CA ALA A 242 -22.55 -5.98 20.62
C ALA A 242 -23.63 -5.08 19.99
N VAL A 243 -23.65 -5.00 18.66
CA VAL A 243 -24.68 -4.34 17.84
C VAL A 243 -25.65 -5.38 17.30
#